data_AF-A0A0S8DIA9-F1
#
_entry.id   AF-A0A0S8DIA9-F1
#
_cell.length_a   1.000
_cell.length_b   1.000
_cell.length_c   1.000
_cell.angle_alpha   90.00
_cell.angle_beta   90.00
_cell.angle_gamma   90.00
#
_symmetry.space_group_name_H-M   'P 1'
#
loop_
_entity.id
_entity.type
_entity.pdbx_description
1 polymer ?
#
loop_
_entity_poly.entity_id
_entity_poly.type
_entity_poly.pdbx_seq_one_letter_code
_entity_poly.pdbx_strand_id
1 'polypeptide(L)'
;MDEDEIIALCQRERIVDPSGQNDIARHLRYMLNPSYFNKTPAARYLEVCQSLDRARNLINELNLESDRVLDDGPFAELREKGYTRRELLALGHLYVARKCRET
;
A
#
# COMPACT_ATOMS: atom_id res chain seq x y z
N MET A 1 -9.15 7.98 14.92
CA MET A 1 -7.98 8.85 14.86
C MET A 1 -7.90 9.43 13.47
N ASP A 2 -8.05 10.73 13.31
CA ASP A 2 -7.89 11.44 12.04
C ASP A 2 -6.43 11.85 11.80
N GLU A 3 -6.17 12.48 10.65
CA GLU A 3 -4.83 12.91 10.24
C GLU A 3 -4.20 13.89 11.25
N ASP A 4 -4.98 14.85 11.75
CA ASP A 4 -4.50 15.89 12.66
C ASP A 4 -4.19 15.30 14.05
N GLU A 5 -5.01 14.35 14.51
CA GLU A 5 -4.77 13.61 15.75
C GLU A 5 -3.47 12.79 15.69
N ILE A 6 -3.16 12.17 14.55
CA ILE A 6 -1.91 11.41 14.35
C ILE A 6 -0.70 12.36 14.33
N ILE A 7 -0.81 13.51 13.64
CA ILE A 7 0.26 14.52 13.62
C ILE A 7 0.54 15.04 15.03
N ALA A 8 -0.50 15.38 15.78
CA ALA A 8 -0.37 15.87 17.15
C ALA A 8 0.28 14.84 18.09
N LEU A 9 -0.07 13.55 17.94
CA LEU A 9 0.58 12.45 18.64
C LEU A 9 2.07 12.40 18.32
N CYS A 10 2.45 12.38 17.04
CA CYS A 10 3.86 12.33 16.64
C CYS A 10 4.67 13.50 17.17
N GLN A 11 4.11 14.72 17.14
CA GLN A 11 4.76 15.91 17.70
C GLN A 11 4.97 15.80 19.22
N ARG A 12 3.94 15.36 19.95
CA ARG A 12 4.02 15.16 21.41
C ARG A 12 5.07 14.13 21.79
N GLU A 13 5.10 13.00 21.08
CA GLU A 13 6.05 11.92 21.33
C GLU A 13 7.44 12.16 20.69
N ARG A 14 7.65 13.32 20.05
CA ARG A 14 8.89 13.70 19.35
C ARG A 14 9.32 12.66 18.30
N ILE A 15 8.34 12.05 17.64
CA ILE A 15 8.58 11.17 16.50
C ILE A 15 8.99 12.05 15.31
N VAL A 16 10.15 11.75 14.75
CA VAL A 16 10.73 12.48 13.61
C VAL A 16 10.84 11.56 12.40
N ASP A 17 10.91 12.17 11.21
CA ASP A 17 11.19 11.44 9.98
C ASP A 17 12.59 10.79 10.07
N PRO A 18 12.74 9.48 9.80
CA PRO A 18 14.02 8.78 9.96
C PRO A 18 15.13 9.30 9.03
N SER A 19 14.76 9.90 7.89
CA SER A 19 15.73 10.47 6.96
C SER A 19 16.16 11.88 7.36
N GLY A 20 15.42 12.54 8.26
CA GLY A 20 15.62 13.94 8.65
C GLY A 20 15.32 14.95 7.53
N GLN A 21 14.82 14.50 6.37
CA GLN A 21 14.60 15.37 5.20
C GLN A 21 13.22 16.03 5.20
N ASN A 22 12.28 15.53 6.01
CA ASN A 22 10.91 15.98 6.06
C ASN A 22 10.51 16.32 7.49
N ASP A 23 9.68 17.36 7.64
CA ASP A 23 8.84 17.47 8.83
C ASP A 23 7.85 16.29 8.88
N ILE A 24 7.62 15.74 10.07
CA ILE A 24 6.76 14.57 10.28
C ILE A 24 5.33 14.84 9.82
N ALA A 25 4.83 16.08 9.97
CA ALA A 25 3.50 16.43 9.51
C ALA A 25 3.41 16.35 7.97
N ARG A 26 4.42 16.84 7.25
CA ARG A 26 4.46 16.71 5.77
C ARG A 26 4.50 15.24 5.36
N HIS A 27 5.30 14.42 6.03
CA HIS A 27 5.38 12.99 5.76
C HIS A 27 4.01 12.30 5.95
N LEU A 28 3.35 12.56 7.08
CA LEU A 28 2.05 11.97 7.40
C LEU A 28 0.96 12.41 6.42
N ARG A 29 0.88 13.69 6.07
CA ARG A 29 -0.07 14.18 5.06
C ARG A 29 0.09 13.47 3.72
N TYR A 30 1.31 13.22 3.29
CA TYR A 30 1.55 12.43 2.09
C TYR A 30 1.07 10.98 2.27
N MET A 31 1.47 10.33 3.37
CA MET A 31 1.15 8.93 3.64
C MET A 31 -0.34 8.65 3.90
N LEU A 32 -1.10 9.65 4.35
CA LEU A 32 -2.51 9.51 4.70
C LEU A 32 -3.46 10.03 3.62
N ASN A 33 -2.97 10.74 2.61
CA ASN A 33 -3.77 11.26 1.51
C ASN A 33 -4.47 10.14 0.72
N PRO A 34 -5.81 10.09 0.69
CA PRO A 34 -6.55 9.04 0.01
C PRO A 34 -6.45 9.09 -1.52
N SER A 35 -6.04 10.23 -2.09
CA SER A 35 -5.88 10.41 -3.54
C SER A 35 -4.53 9.90 -4.06
N TYR A 36 -3.60 9.53 -3.17
CA TYR A 36 -2.27 9.10 -3.56
C TYR A 36 -2.15 7.58 -3.59
N PHE A 37 -1.23 7.09 -4.44
CA PHE A 37 -1.03 5.66 -4.69
C PHE A 37 -0.69 4.86 -3.43
N ASN A 38 -0.06 5.47 -2.42
CA ASN A 38 0.26 4.82 -1.14
C ASN A 38 -0.98 4.37 -0.34
N LYS A 39 -2.17 4.89 -0.64
CA LYS A 39 -3.44 4.40 -0.07
C LYS A 39 -4.26 3.53 -1.01
N THR A 40 -3.86 3.39 -2.26
CA THR A 40 -4.54 2.50 -3.22
C THR A 40 -4.10 1.06 -2.95
N PRO A 41 -5.04 0.10 -2.82
CA PRO A 41 -4.70 -1.31 -2.69
C PRO A 41 -3.82 -1.79 -3.86
N ALA A 42 -2.72 -2.48 -3.56
CA ALA A 42 -1.80 -2.99 -4.58
C ALA A 42 -2.49 -3.92 -5.59
N ALA A 43 -3.52 -4.66 -5.17
CA ALA A 43 -4.33 -5.48 -6.07
C ALA A 43 -4.96 -4.65 -7.20
N ARG A 44 -5.43 -3.44 -6.90
CA ARG A 44 -6.03 -2.54 -7.90
C ARG A 44 -5.02 -2.10 -8.95
N TYR A 45 -3.76 -1.88 -8.55
CA TYR A 45 -2.69 -1.57 -9.49
C TYR A 45 -2.49 -2.71 -10.50
N LEU A 46 -2.41 -3.95 -10.02
CA LEU A 46 -2.20 -5.12 -10.88
C LEU A 46 -3.41 -5.41 -11.79
N GLU A 47 -4.64 -5.15 -11.33
CA GLU A 47 -5.83 -5.21 -12.17
C GLU A 47 -5.75 -4.22 -13.33
N VAL A 48 -5.34 -2.97 -13.07
CA VAL A 48 -5.16 -1.95 -14.10
C VAL A 48 -4.07 -2.40 -15.08
N CYS A 49 -2.92 -2.85 -14.58
CA CYS A 49 -1.84 -3.40 -15.40
C CYS A 49 -2.30 -4.60 -16.25
N GLN A 50 -3.21 -5.43 -15.73
CA GLN A 50 -3.80 -6.56 -16.48
C GLN A 50 -4.64 -6.11 -17.67
N SER A 51 -5.23 -4.92 -17.59
CA SER A 51 -6.10 -4.36 -18.64
C SER A 51 -5.36 -3.59 -19.74
N LEU A 52 -4.04 -3.42 -19.64
CA LEU A 52 -3.26 -2.64 -20.61
C LEU A 52 -3.15 -3.38 -21.95
N ASP A 53 -3.88 -2.88 -22.94
CA ASP A 53 -3.93 -3.38 -24.32
C ASP A 53 -2.57 -3.39 -25.05
N ARG A 54 -1.70 -2.42 -24.73
CA ARG A 54 -0.39 -2.24 -25.37
C ARG A 54 0.77 -2.88 -24.63
N ALA A 55 0.49 -3.67 -23.61
CA ALA A 55 1.50 -4.35 -22.80
C ALA A 55 1.18 -5.85 -22.69
N ARG A 56 2.16 -6.69 -23.03
CA ARG A 56 2.09 -8.11 -22.71
C ARG A 56 2.69 -8.34 -21.33
N ASN A 57 1.86 -8.79 -20.40
CA ASN A 57 2.30 -9.11 -19.04
C ASN A 57 3.24 -10.32 -19.05
N LEU A 58 4.37 -10.17 -18.37
CA LEU A 58 5.33 -11.23 -18.09
C LEU A 58 5.20 -11.67 -16.62
N ILE A 59 5.03 -10.69 -15.71
CA ILE A 59 4.79 -10.88 -14.28
C ILE A 59 3.75 -9.85 -13.85
N ASN A 60 2.75 -10.25 -13.07
CA ASN A 60 1.70 -9.37 -12.56
C ASN A 60 1.13 -9.96 -11.25
N GLU A 61 1.91 -9.87 -10.17
CA GLU A 61 1.61 -10.58 -8.92
C GLU A 61 1.84 -9.73 -7.67
N LEU A 62 1.15 -10.10 -6.59
CA LEU A 62 1.40 -9.54 -5.27
C LEU A 62 2.57 -10.29 -4.63
N ASN A 63 3.46 -9.55 -3.98
CA ASN A 63 4.44 -10.15 -3.09
C ASN A 63 3.78 -10.36 -1.73
N LEU A 64 3.49 -11.61 -1.42
CA LEU A 64 2.80 -11.98 -0.19
C LEU A 64 3.80 -12.45 0.87
N GLU A 65 3.60 -12.01 2.10
CA GLU A 65 4.26 -12.60 3.24
C GLU A 65 3.69 -13.98 3.58
N SER A 66 4.46 -14.70 4.40
CA SER A 66 4.01 -15.95 4.97
C SER A 66 2.76 -15.75 5.82
N ASP A 67 1.78 -16.62 5.64
CA ASP A 67 0.56 -16.70 6.45
C ASP A 67 0.80 -16.75 7.97
N ARG A 68 2.02 -17.11 8.40
CA ARG A 68 2.42 -17.20 9.80
C ARG A 68 2.64 -15.84 10.47
N VAL A 69 2.75 -14.75 9.71
CA VAL A 69 3.00 -13.42 10.29
C VAL A 69 1.73 -12.70 10.71
N LEU A 70 0.55 -13.22 10.30
CA LEU A 70 -0.73 -12.61 10.59
C LEU A 70 -1.51 -13.51 11.55
N ASP A 71 -1.51 -13.11 12.83
CA ASP A 71 -2.29 -13.75 13.87
C ASP A 71 -3.81 -13.58 13.65
N ASP A 72 -4.59 -14.57 14.10
CA ASP A 72 -6.05 -14.60 13.88
C ASP A 72 -6.79 -13.42 14.54
N GLY A 73 -6.26 -12.88 15.65
CA GLY A 73 -6.87 -11.77 16.38
C GLY A 73 -6.92 -10.47 15.56
N PRO A 74 -5.76 -9.87 15.21
CA PRO A 74 -5.70 -8.70 14.33
C PRO A 74 -6.40 -8.92 12.98
N PHE A 75 -6.34 -10.14 12.43
CA PHE A 75 -7.03 -10.46 11.20
C PHE A 75 -8.55 -10.34 11.32
N ALA A 76 -9.15 -10.84 12.40
CA ALA A 76 -10.60 -10.77 12.60
C ALA A 76 -11.10 -9.31 12.60
N GLU A 77 -10.42 -8.43 13.34
CA GLU A 77 -10.76 -7.01 13.43
C GLU A 77 -10.64 -6.30 12.06
N LEU A 78 -9.56 -6.57 11.31
CA LEU A 78 -9.35 -5.95 10.01
C LEU A 78 -10.31 -6.50 8.95
N ARG A 79 -10.69 -7.78 9.05
CA ARG A 79 -11.70 -8.37 8.17
C ARG A 79 -13.06 -7.69 8.34
N GLU A 80 -13.45 -7.33 9.56
CA GLU A 80 -14.69 -6.55 9.80
C GLU A 80 -14.66 -5.17 9.14
N LYS A 81 -13.45 -4.61 8.94
CA LYS A 81 -13.23 -3.35 8.21
C LYS A 81 -13.16 -3.54 6.68
N GLY A 82 -13.40 -4.75 6.18
CA GLY A 82 -13.46 -5.08 4.76
C GLY A 82 -12.13 -5.52 4.15
N TYR A 83 -11.06 -5.67 4.94
CA TYR A 83 -9.77 -6.14 4.42
C TYR A 83 -9.77 -7.64 4.19
N THR A 84 -9.26 -8.07 3.04
CA THR A 84 -9.03 -9.50 2.76
C THR A 84 -7.69 -9.94 3.33
N ARG A 85 -7.57 -11.25 3.64
CA ARG A 85 -6.30 -11.83 4.10
C ARG A 85 -5.16 -11.62 3.11
N ARG A 86 -5.49 -11.72 1.81
CA ARG A 86 -4.55 -11.50 0.71
C ARG A 86 -4.02 -10.07 0.69
N GLU A 87 -4.85 -9.07 0.97
CA GLU A 87 -4.42 -7.66 1.04
C GLU A 87 -3.53 -7.40 2.26
N LEU A 88 -3.87 -8.00 3.41
CA LEU A 88 -3.09 -7.82 4.64
C LEU A 88 -1.71 -8.49 4.59
N LEU A 89 -1.56 -9.54 3.79
CA LEU A 89 -0.28 -10.21 3.57
C LEU A 89 0.51 -9.59 2.41
N ALA A 90 -0.07 -8.70 1.61
CA ALA A 90 0.62 -8.10 0.48
C ALA A 90 1.57 -7.00 0.95
N LEU A 91 2.87 -7.29 0.99
CA LEU A 91 3.91 -6.29 1.25
C LEU A 91 4.17 -5.37 0.05
N GLY A 92 3.80 -5.83 -1.14
CA GLY A 92 4.02 -5.09 -2.37
C GLY A 92 3.50 -5.85 -3.57
N HIS A 93 4.01 -5.47 -4.74
CA HIS A 93 3.63 -6.07 -6.00
C HIS A 93 4.81 -6.06 -6.98
N LEU A 94 4.82 -7.01 -7.91
CA LEU A 94 5.77 -7.09 -8.99
C LEU A 94 5.02 -7.09 -10.32
N TYR A 95 5.28 -6.07 -11.12
CA TYR A 95 4.76 -5.95 -12.48
C TYR A 95 5.91 -5.85 -13.47
N VAL A 96 5.97 -6.80 -14.40
CA VAL A 96 6.93 -6.81 -15.51
C VAL A 96 6.14 -7.06 -16.78
N ALA A 97 6.31 -6.18 -17.77
CA ALA A 97 5.64 -6.33 -19.06
C ALA A 97 6.55 -5.95 -20.22
N ARG A 98 6.18 -6.44 -21.40
CA ARG A 98 6.80 -6.08 -22.67
C ARG A 98 5.82 -5.25 -23.48
N LYS A 99 6.25 -4.08 -23.95
CA LYS A 99 5.48 -3.27 -24.90
C LYS A 99 5.20 -4.08 -26.17
N CYS A 100 3.94 -4.15 -26.58
CA CYS A 100 3.55 -4.70 -27.88
C CYS A 100 3.88 -3.68 -28.97
N ARG A 101 4.46 -4.12 -30.09
CA ARG A 101 4.59 -3.26 -31.28
C ARG A 101 3.20 -3.03 -31.86
N GLU A 102 2.92 -1.80 -32.29
CA GLU A 102 1.75 -1.54 -33.12
C GLU A 102 1.93 -2.35 -34.42
N THR A 103 0.96 -3.20 -34.76
CA THR A 103 0.83 -3.82 -36.08
C THR A 103 0.24 -2.84 -37.06
#